data_AF-A0A4P6L4I8-F1
#
_entry.id   AF-A0A4P6L4I8-F1
#
_cell.length_a   1.000
_cell.length_b   1.000
_cell.length_c   1.000
_cell.angle_alpha   90.00
_cell.angle_beta   90.00
_cell.angle_gamma   90.00
#
_symmetry.space_group_name_H-M   'P 1'
#
loop_
_entity.id
_entity.type
_entity.pdbx_description
1 polymer ?
#
loop_
_entity_poly.entity_id
_entity_poly.type
_entity_poly.pdbx_seq_one_letter_code
_entity_poly.pdbx_strand_id
1 'polypeptide(L)' 'MAGRRVPESKWRERIAQWRNSAMFAREYAEQQGFSLERLTYWARRADREAQGQRLLPLQVQAAASVPGLR' A
#
# COMPACT_ATOMS: atom_id res chain seq x y z
N MET A 1 -2.76 -8.60 -30.21
CA MET A 1 -1.49 -8.45 -29.47
C MET A 1 -1.79 -8.59 -27.98
N ALA A 2 -1.62 -9.77 -27.39
CA ALA A 2 -1.74 -9.94 -25.94
C ALA A 2 -0.55 -9.23 -25.27
N GLY A 3 -0.76 -8.00 -24.80
CA GLY A 3 0.29 -7.25 -24.09
C GLY A 3 0.78 -8.08 -22.90
N ARG A 4 2.10 -8.32 -22.83
CA ARG A 4 2.72 -9.04 -21.71
C ARG A 4 2.28 -8.38 -20.40
N ARG A 5 1.44 -9.09 -19.62
CA ARG A 5 1.06 -8.65 -18.29
C ARG A 5 2.31 -8.71 -17.41
N VAL A 6 2.70 -7.57 -16.86
CA VAL A 6 3.78 -7.51 -15.88
C VAL A 6 3.26 -8.13 -14.58
N PRO A 7 3.93 -9.14 -14.02
CA PRO A 7 3.50 -9.77 -12.78
C PRO A 7 3.55 -8.77 -11.62
N GLU A 8 2.71 -8.99 -10.62
CA GLU A 8 2.63 -8.15 -9.42
C GLU A 8 3.97 -8.04 -8.68
N SER A 9 4.71 -9.14 -8.57
CA SER A 9 6.04 -9.17 -7.94
C SER A 9 6.99 -8.11 -8.52
N LYS A 10 6.99 -7.99 -9.86
CA LYS A 10 7.79 -6.99 -10.56
C LYS A 10 7.33 -5.56 -10.29
N TRP A 11 6.04 -5.34 -10.04
CA TRP A 11 5.55 -4.04 -9.59
C TRP A 11 5.95 -3.72 -8.16
N ARG A 12 5.95 -4.71 -7.26
CA ARG A 12 6.44 -4.53 -5.88
C ARG A 12 7.92 -4.15 -5.85
N GLU A 13 8.75 -4.81 -6.67
CA GLU A 13 10.18 -4.46 -6.84
C GLU A 13 10.36 -3.01 -7.32
N ARG A 14 9.61 -2.60 -8.34
CA ARG A 14 9.65 -1.23 -8.87
C ARG A 14 9.23 -0.19 -7.83
N ILE A 15 8.20 -0.48 -7.04
CA ILE A 15 7.76 0.41 -5.95
C ILE A 15 8.85 0.51 -4.88
N ALA A 16 9.49 -0.60 -4.52
CA ALA A 16 10.61 -0.59 -3.57
C ALA A 16 11.77 0.26 -4.10
N GLN A 17 12.15 0.09 -5.37
CA GLN A 17 13.18 0.90 -6.01
C GLN A 17 12.82 2.39 -6.03
N TRP A 18 11.58 2.73 -6.41
CA TRP A 18 11.08 4.10 -6.40
C TRP A 18 11.14 4.74 -5.02
N ARG A 19 10.70 4.02 -3.99
CA ARG A 19 10.72 4.52 -2.60
C ARG A 19 12.14 4.75 -2.09
N ASN A 20 13.11 3.97 -2.56
CA ASN A 20 14.53 4.15 -2.23
C ASN A 20 15.23 5.22 -3.08
N SER A 21 14.70 5.58 -4.25
CA SER A 21 15.36 6.54 -5.15
C SER A 21 15.10 8.01 -4.78
N ALA A 22 14.19 8.29 -3.85
CA ALA A 22 13.76 9.64 -3.45
C ALA A 22 13.24 10.52 -4.60
N MET A 23 12.91 9.93 -5.76
CA MET A 23 12.40 10.63 -6.93
C MET A 23 10.90 10.86 -6.85
N PHE A 24 10.40 11.85 -7.60
CA PHE A 24 8.96 11.95 -7.81
C PHE A 24 8.47 10.78 -8.68
N ALA A 25 7.25 10.31 -8.40
CA ALA A 25 6.65 9.17 -9.10
C ALA A 25 6.65 9.34 -10.63
N ARG A 26 6.41 10.56 -11.10
CA ARG A 26 6.40 10.90 -12.52
C ARG A 26 7.78 10.69 -13.16
N GLU A 27 8.81 11.24 -12.55
CA GLU A 27 10.19 11.15 -13.05
C GLU A 27 10.67 9.70 -13.08
N TYR A 28 10.38 8.94 -12.02
CA TYR A 28 10.73 7.52 -11.97
C TYR A 28 10.00 6.72 -13.05
N ALA A 29 8.71 6.99 -13.28
CA ALA A 29 7.93 6.32 -14.32
C ALA A 29 8.44 6.66 -15.74
N GLU A 30 8.80 7.92 -15.98
CA GLU A 30 9.39 8.38 -17.23
C GLU A 30 10.76 7.72 -17.49
N GLN A 31 11.65 7.70 -16.49
CA GLN A 31 12.97 7.05 -16.61
C GLN A 31 12.87 5.54 -16.89
N GLN A 32 11.88 4.86 -16.31
CA GLN A 32 11.72 3.41 -16.44
C GLN A 32 10.80 2.99 -17.61
N GLY A 33 10.26 3.95 -18.36
CA GLY A 33 9.46 3.69 -19.55
C GLY A 33 8.10 3.02 -19.28
N PHE A 34 7.44 3.35 -18.16
CA PHE A 34 6.08 2.87 -17.89
C PHE A 34 5.14 4.00 -17.45
N SER A 35 3.82 3.76 -17.54
CA SER A 35 2.82 4.78 -17.17
C SER A 35 2.82 5.09 -15.67
N LEU A 36 2.78 6.38 -15.35
CA LEU A 36 2.58 6.90 -13.99
C LEU A 36 1.29 6.38 -13.33
N GLU A 37 0.22 6.20 -14.10
CA GLU A 37 -1.05 5.69 -13.58
C GLU A 37 -0.88 4.27 -13.03
N ARG A 38 -0.12 3.43 -13.75
CA ARG A 38 0.17 2.05 -13.29
C ARG A 38 1.02 2.06 -12.03
N LEU A 39 2.04 2.91 -11.96
CA LEU A 39 2.87 3.05 -10.76
C LEU A 39 2.03 3.47 -9.56
N THR A 40 1.20 4.51 -9.72
CA THR A 40 0.33 5.02 -8.67
C THR A 40 -0.72 3.99 -8.23
N TYR A 41 -1.32 3.27 -9.18
CA TYR A 41 -2.26 2.19 -8.88
C TYR A 41 -1.62 1.11 -8.01
N TRP A 42 -0.46 0.60 -8.42
CA TRP A 42 0.23 -0.46 -7.68
C TRP A 42 0.77 0.04 -6.34
N ALA A 43 1.23 1.28 -6.25
CA ALA A 43 1.66 1.89 -4.99
C ALA A 43 0.50 1.97 -3.99
N ARG A 44 -0.66 2.51 -4.41
CA ARG A 44 -1.87 2.57 -3.57
C ARG A 44 -2.34 1.18 -3.15
N ARG A 45 -2.23 0.19 -4.04
CA ARG A 45 -2.57 -1.20 -3.71
C ARG A 45 -1.63 -1.76 -2.64
N ALA A 46 -0.33 -1.57 -2.78
CA ALA A 46 0.66 -1.99 -1.79
C ALA A 46 0.44 -1.31 -0.43
N ASP A 47 0.06 -0.03 -0.41
CA ASP A 47 -0.28 0.68 0.84
C ASP A 47 -1.53 0.11 1.51
N ARG A 48 -2.57 -0.23 0.75
CA ARG A 48 -3.78 -0.89 1.29
C ARG A 48 -3.48 -2.27 1.87
N GLU A 49 -2.63 -3.05 1.20
CA GLU A 49 -2.21 -4.36 1.71
C GLU A 49 -1.40 -4.22 3.00
N ALA A 50 -0.49 -3.25 3.08
CA ALA A 50 0.26 -2.92 4.29
C ALA A 50 -0.65 -2.43 5.43
N GLN A 51 -1.67 -1.63 5.11
CA GLN A 51 -2.66 -1.16 6.09
C GLN A 51 -3.59 -2.28 6.57
N GLY A 52 -3.99 -3.19 5.68
CA GLY A 52 -4.77 -4.38 6.05
C GLY A 52 -4.02 -5.30 7.01
N GLN A 53 -2.69 -5.40 6.87
CA GLN A 53 -1.83 -6.07 7.85
C GLN A 53 -1.69 -5.29 9.17
N ARG A 54 -1.90 -3.97 9.16
CA ARG A 54 -1.75 -3.09 10.33
C ARG A 54 -3.00 -3.00 11.20
N LEU A 55 -4.15 -3.51 10.75
CA LEU A 55 -5.35 -3.62 11.57
C LEU A 55 -5.15 -4.71 12.64
N LEU A 56 -4.52 -4.34 13.73
CA LEU A 56 -4.41 -5.16 14.93
C LEU A 56 -5.78 -5.22 15.63
N PRO A 57 -6.19 -6.38 16.17
CA PRO A 57 -7.43 -6.47 16.93
C PRO A 57 -7.34 -5.57 18.16
N LEU A 58 -8.12 -4.49 18.17
CA LEU A 58 -8.30 -3.65 19.36
C LEU A 58 -9.16 -4.44 20.36
N GLN A 59 -8.56 -4.92 21.43
CA GLN A 59 -9.31 -5.49 22.55
C GLN A 59 -9.86 -4.35 23.40
N VAL A 60 -11.13 -4.02 23.18
CA VAL A 60 -11.89 -3.11 24.06
C VAL A 60 -12.18 -3.88 25.35
N GLN A 61 -11.45 -3.57 26.42
CA GLN A 61 -11.84 -4.00 27.76
C GLN A 61 -13.09 -3.23 28.14
N ALA A 62 -14.24 -3.91 28.16
CA ALA A 62 -15.47 -3.33 28.68
C ALA A 62 -15.22 -2.92 30.14
N ALA A 63 -15.27 -1.61 30.41
CA ALA A 63 -15.23 -1.10 31.77
C ALA A 63 -16.39 -1.73 32.54
N ALA A 64 -16.07 -2.41 33.65
CA ALA A 64 -17.05 -3.04 34.50
C ALA A 64 -18.13 -2.02 34.88
N SER A 65 -19.38 -2.32 34.50
CA SER A 65 -20.55 -1.56 34.89
C SER A 65 -20.55 -1.41 36.40
N VAL A 66 -20.34 -0.20 36.91
CA VAL A 66 -20.46 0.11 38.34
C VAL A 66 -21.94 -0.03 38.69
N PRO A 67 -22.36 -1.03 39.48
CA PRO A 67 -23.74 -1.14 39.90
C PRO A 67 -23.92 -0.34 41.18
N GLY A 68 -24.86 0.61 41.15
CA GLY A 68 -25.48 1.13 42.36
C GLY A 68 -25.11 2.56 42.73
N LEU A 69 -26.00 3.48 42.36
CA LEU A 69 -26.40 4.51 43.31
C LEU A 69 -27.93 4.51 43.33
N ARG A 70 -28.50 4.01 44.42
CA ARG A 70 -29.91 4.10 44.76
C ARG A 70 -30.04 4.95 46.01
#